data_AF-A0A0L6UUS3-F1
#
_entry.id   AF-A0A0L6UUS3-F1
#
_cell.length_a   1.000
_cell.length_b   1.000
_cell.length_c   1.000
_cell.angle_alpha   90.00
_cell.angle_beta   90.00
_cell.angle_gamma   90.00
#
_symmetry.space_group_name_H-M   'P 1'
#
loop_
_entity.id
_entity.type
_entity.pdbx_description
1 polymer ?
#
loop_
_entity_poly.entity_id
_entity_poly.type
_entity_poly.pdbx_seq_one_letter_code
_entity_poly.pdbx_strand_id
1 'polypeptide(L)'
;MSSSQSSSSFSQQQSSQAVQAFQPVLGLLGQMQGSIAGGAMSQSVAYSYVDQLVSQLQPALNGINACGCFGAPTVAPVINSVFSQMNQVMQNFQSSFGDAFGGIISPFQQITPTFLSFIQQFQQSSSSSSFAQSINPFVNTMQPFIPSLGGLRGF
;
A
#
# COMPACT_ATOMS: atom_id res chain seq x y z
N MET A 1 -21.76 37.53 -1.08
CA MET A 1 -21.73 36.27 -1.86
C MET A 1 -20.64 35.41 -1.26
N SER A 2 -21.01 34.42 -0.44
CA SER A 2 -20.06 33.63 0.37
C SER A 2 -20.28 32.14 0.08
N SER A 3 -19.73 31.65 -1.03
CA SER A 3 -19.93 30.25 -1.45
C SER A 3 -18.72 29.74 -2.22
N SER A 4 -17.57 29.49 -1.56
CA SER A 4 -16.49 28.68 -2.18
C SER A 4 -15.41 28.09 -1.26
N GLN A 5 -15.35 28.40 0.05
CA GLN A 5 -14.20 27.98 0.90
C GLN A 5 -14.44 26.78 1.84
N SER A 6 -15.61 26.13 1.82
CA SER A 6 -15.91 25.02 2.75
C SER A 6 -15.50 23.62 2.28
N SER A 7 -15.27 23.40 0.98
CA SER A 7 -14.92 22.06 0.47
C SER A 7 -13.50 21.60 0.86
N SER A 8 -12.61 22.55 1.13
CA SER A 8 -11.20 22.28 1.45
C SER A 8 -11.02 21.73 2.86
N SER A 9 -11.76 22.23 3.85
CA SER A 9 -11.60 21.79 5.26
C SER A 9 -12.17 20.40 5.53
N PHE A 10 -13.27 20.03 4.87
CA PHE A 10 -13.89 18.71 5.04
C PHE A 10 -12.98 17.60 4.50
N SER A 11 -12.40 17.83 3.33
CA SER A 11 -11.43 16.92 2.69
C SER A 11 -10.16 16.74 3.54
N GLN A 12 -9.69 17.81 4.20
CA GLN A 12 -8.51 17.78 5.08
C GLN A 12 -8.77 16.97 6.37
N GLN A 13 -9.93 17.15 7.02
CA GLN A 13 -10.26 16.37 8.23
C GLN A 13 -10.45 14.88 7.93
N GLN A 14 -11.11 14.54 6.83
CA GLN A 14 -11.32 13.14 6.44
C GLN A 14 -10.01 12.48 6.00
N SER A 15 -9.12 13.23 5.32
CA SER A 15 -7.79 12.77 4.97
C SER A 15 -6.95 12.36 6.17
N SER A 16 -7.12 13.04 7.31
CA SER A 16 -6.39 12.74 8.54
C SER A 16 -6.79 11.39 9.12
N GLN A 17 -8.08 11.03 9.09
CA GLN A 17 -8.55 9.70 9.51
C GLN A 17 -8.03 8.60 8.58
N ALA A 18 -8.05 8.85 7.27
CA ALA A 18 -7.53 7.90 6.30
C ALA A 18 -6.01 7.67 6.47
N VAL A 19 -5.23 8.74 6.67
CA VAL A 19 -3.79 8.69 6.94
C VAL A 19 -3.48 7.94 8.25
N GLN A 20 -4.29 8.15 9.29
CA GLN A 20 -4.13 7.46 10.58
C GLN A 20 -4.21 5.93 10.44
N ALA A 21 -5.03 5.43 9.51
CA ALA A 21 -5.13 4.00 9.25
C ALA A 21 -3.86 3.39 8.62
N PHE A 22 -3.01 4.19 7.97
CA PHE A 22 -1.73 3.72 7.40
C PHE A 22 -0.55 3.78 8.38
N GLN A 23 -0.67 4.49 9.50
CA GLN A 23 0.38 4.53 10.52
C GLN A 23 0.81 3.14 11.02
N PRO A 24 -0.11 2.21 11.38
CA PRO A 24 0.30 0.87 11.80
C PRO A 24 0.99 0.09 10.68
N VAL A 25 0.57 0.30 9.42
CA VAL A 25 1.20 -0.34 8.24
C VAL A 25 2.66 0.11 8.09
N LEU A 26 2.93 1.40 8.20
CA LEU A 26 4.30 1.94 8.16
C LEU A 26 5.17 1.39 9.30
N GLY A 27 4.60 1.26 10.50
CA GLY A 27 5.30 0.65 11.64
C GLY A 27 5.70 -0.80 11.38
N LEU A 28 4.78 -1.60 10.82
CA LEU A 28 5.03 -3.00 10.46
C LEU A 28 6.08 -3.12 9.34
N LEU A 29 6.02 -2.24 8.32
CA LEU A 29 7.00 -2.21 7.23
C LEU A 29 8.41 -1.93 7.74
N GLY A 30 8.58 -0.95 8.63
CA GLY A 30 9.87 -0.66 9.25
C GLY A 30 10.41 -1.84 10.07
N GLN A 31 9.54 -2.52 10.83
CA GLN A 31 9.92 -3.72 11.59
C GLN A 31 10.34 -4.86 10.68
N MET A 32 9.60 -5.13 9.61
CA MET A 32 9.96 -6.15 8.62
C MET A 32 11.32 -5.86 8.00
N GLN A 33 11.54 -4.62 7.56
CA GLN A 33 12.80 -4.21 6.94
C GLN A 33 14.00 -4.48 7.85
N GLY A 34 13.90 -4.13 9.14
CA GLY A 34 14.94 -4.43 10.13
C GLY A 34 15.14 -5.93 10.38
N SER A 35 14.04 -6.69 10.45
CA SER A 35 14.07 -8.13 10.73
C SER A 35 14.72 -8.94 9.59
N ILE A 36 14.41 -8.57 8.34
CA ILE A 36 15.01 -9.20 7.14
C ILE A 36 16.47 -8.83 7.01
N ALA A 37 16.80 -7.54 7.19
CA ALA A 37 18.18 -7.06 7.10
C ALA A 37 19.09 -7.76 8.12
N GLY A 38 18.55 -8.13 9.28
CA GLY A 38 19.25 -8.92 10.29
C GLY A 38 19.37 -10.42 9.97
N GLY A 39 18.76 -10.93 8.89
CA GLY A 39 18.80 -12.34 8.50
C GLY A 39 18.09 -13.30 9.46
N ALA A 40 17.40 -12.78 10.49
CA ALA A 40 16.78 -13.57 11.55
C ALA A 40 15.32 -13.96 11.24
N MET A 41 14.74 -13.43 10.17
CA MET A 41 13.33 -13.66 9.85
C MET A 41 13.12 -15.02 9.18
N SER A 42 12.25 -15.84 9.77
CA SER A 42 11.78 -17.09 9.17
C SER A 42 10.58 -16.88 8.25
N GLN A 43 10.34 -17.81 7.32
CA GLN A 43 9.20 -17.75 6.38
C GLN A 43 7.84 -17.61 7.10
N SER A 44 7.64 -18.32 8.21
CA SER A 44 6.42 -18.23 9.04
C SER A 44 6.23 -16.86 9.68
N VAL A 45 7.33 -16.24 10.11
CA VAL A 45 7.34 -14.88 10.67
C VAL A 45 7.03 -13.87 9.58
N ALA A 46 7.69 -13.98 8.42
CA ALA A 46 7.43 -13.16 7.24
C ALA A 46 5.96 -13.23 6.81
N TYR A 47 5.39 -14.44 6.73
CA TYR A 47 3.97 -14.64 6.45
C TYR A 47 3.08 -13.94 7.47
N SER A 48 3.36 -14.11 8.77
CA SER A 48 2.58 -13.48 9.85
C SER A 48 2.61 -11.95 9.75
N TYR A 49 3.76 -11.37 9.39
CA TYR A 49 3.87 -9.93 9.17
C TYR A 49 3.07 -9.47 7.95
N VAL A 50 3.11 -10.22 6.84
CA VAL A 50 2.32 -9.88 5.65
C VAL A 50 0.84 -10.02 5.93
N ASP A 51 0.42 -11.06 6.65
CA ASP A 51 -0.97 -11.25 7.06
C ASP A 51 -1.48 -10.08 7.92
N GLN A 52 -0.68 -9.63 8.90
CA GLN A 52 -0.98 -8.43 9.67
C GLN A 52 -0.99 -7.18 8.82
N LEU A 53 -0.02 -7.03 7.91
CA LEU A 53 0.04 -5.88 7.03
C LEU A 53 -1.20 -5.80 6.16
N VAL A 54 -1.63 -6.92 5.58
CA VAL A 54 -2.83 -7.03 4.74
C VAL A 54 -4.10 -6.73 5.56
N SER A 55 -4.21 -7.26 6.78
CA SER A 55 -5.31 -6.97 7.70
C SER A 55 -5.40 -5.48 8.08
N GLN A 56 -4.26 -4.80 8.21
CA GLN A 56 -4.20 -3.36 8.53
C GLN A 56 -4.40 -2.50 7.28
N LEU A 57 -3.89 -2.96 6.14
CA LEU A 57 -3.92 -2.24 4.88
C LEU A 57 -5.32 -2.23 4.26
N GLN A 58 -6.08 -3.32 4.37
CA GLN A 58 -7.44 -3.38 3.82
C GLN A 58 -8.40 -2.27 4.34
N PRO A 59 -8.57 -2.06 5.66
CA PRO A 59 -9.42 -0.98 6.16
C PRO A 59 -8.83 0.40 5.84
N ALA A 60 -7.51 0.53 5.78
CA ALA A 60 -6.84 1.78 5.41
C ALA A 60 -7.13 2.18 3.94
N LEU A 61 -7.00 1.22 3.01
CA LEU A 61 -7.35 1.40 1.59
C LEU A 61 -8.84 1.71 1.44
N ASN A 62 -9.71 0.99 2.13
CA ASN A 62 -11.15 1.29 2.14
C ASN A 62 -11.45 2.67 2.72
N GLY A 63 -10.74 3.11 3.75
CA GLY A 63 -10.89 4.44 4.33
C GLY A 63 -10.57 5.56 3.33
N ILE A 64 -9.50 5.39 2.54
CA ILE A 64 -9.15 6.35 1.49
C ILE A 64 -10.18 6.29 0.34
N ASN A 65 -10.56 5.09 -0.06
CA ASN A 65 -11.56 4.86 -1.10
C ASN A 65 -12.94 5.45 -0.73
N ALA A 66 -13.28 5.43 0.55
CA ALA A 66 -14.53 6.00 1.08
C ALA A 66 -14.47 7.53 1.22
N CYS A 67 -13.34 8.11 1.62
CA CYS A 67 -13.20 9.57 1.73
C CYS A 67 -13.00 10.25 0.36
N GLY A 68 -12.56 9.52 -0.68
CA GLY A 68 -12.18 10.10 -1.97
C GLY A 68 -11.01 11.10 -1.88
N CYS A 69 -10.28 11.09 -0.77
CA CYS A 69 -9.30 12.10 -0.38
C CYS A 69 -7.90 11.85 -0.95
N PHE A 70 -7.81 11.10 -2.06
CA PHE A 70 -6.57 10.80 -2.77
C PHE A 70 -5.81 12.02 -3.28
N GLY A 71 -6.53 13.10 -3.59
CA GLY A 71 -5.94 14.38 -3.99
C GLY A 71 -5.48 15.23 -2.81
N ALA A 72 -5.68 14.75 -1.56
CA ALA A 72 -5.24 15.49 -0.39
C ALA A 72 -3.70 15.48 -0.33
N PRO A 73 -3.07 16.65 -0.08
CA PRO A 73 -1.62 16.77 -0.05
C PRO A 73 -0.97 15.95 1.07
N THR A 74 -1.73 15.54 2.07
CA THR A 74 -1.31 14.70 3.20
C THR A 74 -1.37 13.20 2.90
N VAL A 75 -2.27 12.77 2.02
CA VAL A 75 -2.54 11.35 1.72
C VAL A 75 -1.54 10.79 0.72
N ALA A 76 -1.32 11.50 -0.37
CA ALA A 76 -0.39 11.09 -1.42
C ALA A 76 1.04 10.74 -0.90
N PRO A 77 1.70 11.55 -0.04
CA PRO A 77 3.03 11.22 0.47
C PRO A 77 3.03 10.01 1.42
N VAL A 78 1.96 9.82 2.20
CA VAL A 78 1.83 8.66 3.11
C VAL A 78 1.69 7.37 2.32
N ILE A 79 0.80 7.35 1.32
CA ILE A 79 0.65 6.20 0.43
C ILE A 79 1.98 5.90 -0.27
N ASN A 80 2.64 6.93 -0.84
CA ASN A 80 3.94 6.75 -1.49
C ASN A 80 4.98 6.14 -0.53
N SER A 81 5.01 6.60 0.72
CA SER A 81 5.92 6.05 1.75
C SER A 81 5.63 4.59 2.05
N VAL A 82 4.34 4.22 2.21
CA VAL A 82 3.91 2.85 2.44
C VAL A 82 4.35 1.95 1.30
N PHE A 83 3.98 2.29 0.07
CA PHE A 83 4.28 1.47 -1.10
C PHE A 83 5.76 1.39 -1.41
N SER A 84 6.50 2.49 -1.25
CA SER A 84 7.96 2.50 -1.42
C SER A 84 8.65 1.58 -0.42
N GLN A 85 8.28 1.67 0.87
CA GLN A 85 8.80 0.76 1.90
C GLN A 85 8.40 -0.69 1.66
N MET A 86 7.14 -0.91 1.27
CA MET A 86 6.61 -2.24 0.97
C MET A 86 7.32 -2.87 -0.22
N ASN A 87 7.59 -2.10 -1.26
CA ASN A 87 8.41 -2.53 -2.40
C ASN A 87 9.82 -2.94 -1.97
N GLN A 88 10.47 -2.17 -1.09
CA GLN A 88 11.79 -2.56 -0.56
C GLN A 88 11.72 -3.85 0.27
N VAL A 89 10.73 -3.97 1.14
CA VAL A 89 10.50 -5.20 1.93
C VAL A 89 10.27 -6.40 1.01
N MET A 90 9.46 -6.24 -0.04
CA MET A 90 9.15 -7.29 -1.02
C MET A 90 10.38 -7.71 -1.80
N GLN A 91 11.21 -6.77 -2.25
CA GLN A 91 12.47 -7.07 -2.92
C GLN A 91 13.45 -7.81 -1.99
N ASN A 92 13.50 -7.41 -0.72
CA ASN A 92 14.32 -8.08 0.28
C ASN A 92 13.78 -9.48 0.57
N PHE A 93 12.46 -9.66 0.68
CA PHE A 93 11.84 -10.98 0.83
C PHE A 93 12.11 -11.87 -0.36
N GLN A 94 11.97 -11.36 -1.58
CA GLN A 94 12.28 -12.12 -2.78
C GLN A 94 13.76 -12.55 -2.77
N SER A 95 14.68 -11.66 -2.40
CA SER A 95 16.11 -11.99 -2.27
C SER A 95 16.41 -12.98 -1.15
N SER A 96 15.75 -12.85 0.01
CA SER A 96 16.02 -13.69 1.19
C SER A 96 15.32 -15.04 1.14
N PHE A 97 14.08 -15.10 0.65
CA PHE A 97 13.23 -16.29 0.67
C PHE A 97 13.09 -16.98 -0.69
N GLY A 98 13.49 -16.34 -1.80
CA GLY A 98 13.43 -16.95 -3.14
C GLY A 98 12.04 -17.50 -3.47
N ASP A 99 11.96 -18.81 -3.73
CA ASP A 99 10.70 -19.51 -4.05
C ASP A 99 9.64 -19.45 -2.93
N ALA A 100 10.07 -19.34 -1.66
CA ALA A 100 9.15 -19.24 -0.52
C ALA A 100 8.41 -17.89 -0.47
N PHE A 101 8.87 -16.89 -1.21
CA PHE A 101 8.26 -15.55 -1.27
C PHE A 101 6.78 -15.63 -1.68
N GLY A 102 6.43 -16.44 -2.68
CA GLY A 102 5.05 -16.59 -3.14
C GLY A 102 4.07 -17.04 -2.05
N GLY A 103 4.52 -17.92 -1.16
CA GLY A 103 3.74 -18.34 0.01
C GLY A 103 3.57 -17.22 1.03
N ILE A 104 4.63 -16.44 1.26
CA ILE A 104 4.64 -15.32 2.21
C ILE A 104 3.67 -14.21 1.79
N ILE A 105 3.58 -13.91 0.49
CA ILE A 105 2.71 -12.84 -0.02
C ILE A 105 1.30 -13.30 -0.40
N SER A 106 0.98 -14.58 -0.19
CA SER A 106 -0.37 -15.09 -0.44
C SER A 106 -1.49 -14.30 0.26
N PRO A 107 -1.33 -13.70 1.47
CA PRO A 107 -2.39 -12.89 2.07
C PRO A 107 -2.81 -11.69 1.21
N PHE A 108 -1.89 -11.12 0.39
CA PHE A 108 -2.24 -10.02 -0.52
C PHE A 108 -3.29 -10.41 -1.57
N GLN A 109 -3.40 -11.70 -1.89
CA GLN A 109 -4.44 -12.19 -2.79
C GLN A 109 -5.84 -11.93 -2.22
N GLN A 110 -6.00 -11.91 -0.90
CA GLN A 110 -7.30 -11.65 -0.25
C GLN A 110 -7.75 -10.18 -0.37
N ILE A 111 -6.80 -9.25 -0.35
CA ILE A 111 -7.10 -7.80 -0.44
C ILE A 111 -7.01 -7.27 -1.87
N THR A 112 -6.65 -8.12 -2.83
CA THR A 112 -6.59 -7.78 -4.25
C THR A 112 -7.81 -7.00 -4.75
N PRO A 113 -9.08 -7.38 -4.46
CA PRO A 113 -10.24 -6.60 -4.91
C PRO A 113 -10.26 -5.19 -4.31
N THR A 114 -9.95 -5.03 -3.02
CA THR A 114 -9.86 -3.71 -2.37
C THR A 114 -8.73 -2.87 -2.97
N PHE A 115 -7.60 -3.49 -3.26
CA PHE A 115 -6.45 -2.87 -3.90
C PHE A 115 -6.78 -2.35 -5.31
N LEU A 116 -7.51 -3.15 -6.09
CA LEU A 116 -7.95 -2.76 -7.44
C LEU A 116 -8.88 -1.55 -7.39
N SER A 117 -9.87 -1.55 -6.49
CA SER A 117 -10.76 -0.39 -6.31
C SER A 117 -9.98 0.86 -5.90
N PHE A 118 -9.05 0.72 -4.96
CA PHE A 118 -8.20 1.81 -4.51
C PHE A 118 -7.38 2.40 -5.65
N ILE A 119 -6.72 1.57 -6.47
CA ILE A 119 -5.91 2.05 -7.59
C ILE A 119 -6.80 2.73 -8.64
N GLN A 120 -7.95 2.16 -8.97
CA GLN A 120 -8.88 2.77 -9.93
C GLN A 120 -9.37 4.16 -9.47
N GLN A 121 -9.71 4.32 -8.19
CA GLN A 121 -10.02 5.66 -7.67
C GLN A 121 -8.80 6.58 -7.68
N PHE A 122 -7.61 6.06 -7.39
CA PHE A 122 -6.38 6.84 -7.39
C PHE A 122 -6.04 7.40 -8.77
N GLN A 123 -6.28 6.64 -9.84
CA GLN A 123 -6.00 7.11 -11.21
C GLN A 123 -6.78 8.38 -11.58
N GLN A 124 -7.97 8.56 -10.99
CA GLN A 124 -8.76 9.78 -11.20
C GLN A 124 -8.21 10.98 -10.40
N SER A 125 -7.26 10.76 -9.51
CA SER A 125 -6.63 11.79 -8.69
C SER A 125 -5.42 12.41 -9.39
N SER A 126 -5.21 13.71 -9.16
CA SER A 126 -4.07 14.46 -9.72
C SER A 126 -2.69 13.96 -9.24
N SER A 127 -2.63 13.15 -8.18
CA SER A 127 -1.39 12.59 -7.63
C SER A 127 -0.99 11.24 -8.24
N SER A 128 -1.69 10.76 -9.28
CA SER A 128 -1.45 9.53 -10.04
C SER A 128 0.03 9.32 -10.38
N SER A 129 0.71 10.36 -10.89
CA SER A 129 2.11 10.27 -11.34
C SER A 129 3.10 9.87 -10.25
N SER A 130 3.02 10.47 -9.05
CA SER A 130 3.95 10.15 -7.96
C SER A 130 3.73 8.73 -7.46
N PHE A 131 2.47 8.32 -7.38
CA PHE A 131 2.12 6.98 -6.93
C PHE A 131 2.53 5.90 -7.92
N ALA A 132 2.36 6.12 -9.22
CA ALA A 132 2.82 5.19 -10.26
C ALA A 132 4.31 4.88 -10.12
N GLN A 133 5.13 5.86 -9.73
CA GLN A 133 6.56 5.64 -9.48
C GLN A 133 6.83 4.69 -8.31
N SER A 134 6.00 4.70 -7.27
CA SER A 134 6.13 3.83 -6.10
C SER A 134 5.45 2.47 -6.31
N ILE A 135 4.33 2.44 -7.03
CA ILE A 135 3.53 1.23 -7.25
C ILE A 135 4.09 0.35 -8.36
N ASN A 136 4.62 0.93 -9.46
CA ASN A 136 5.15 0.14 -10.57
C ASN A 136 6.19 -0.90 -10.14
N PRO A 137 7.22 -0.56 -9.33
CA PRO A 137 8.18 -1.57 -8.91
C PRO A 137 7.52 -2.63 -8.00
N PHE A 138 6.60 -2.23 -7.12
CA PHE A 138 5.86 -3.16 -6.27
C PHE A 138 5.03 -4.15 -7.10
N VAL A 139 4.27 -3.65 -8.08
CA VAL A 139 3.45 -4.47 -8.98
C VAL A 139 4.33 -5.41 -9.79
N ASN A 140 5.49 -4.96 -10.29
CA ASN A 140 6.42 -5.82 -11.00
C ASN A 140 6.96 -6.97 -10.14
N THR A 141 7.27 -6.72 -8.86
CA THR A 141 7.69 -7.77 -7.91
C THR A 141 6.55 -8.73 -7.55
N MET A 142 5.34 -8.21 -7.41
CA MET A 142 4.16 -8.99 -7.02
C MET A 142 3.51 -9.77 -8.17
N GLN A 143 3.60 -9.28 -9.40
CA GLN A 143 2.95 -9.85 -10.58
C GLN A 143 3.15 -11.37 -10.75
N PRO A 144 4.36 -11.95 -10.61
CA PRO A 144 4.55 -13.39 -10.76
C PRO A 144 3.75 -14.23 -9.76
N PHE A 145 3.36 -13.64 -8.62
CA PHE A 145 2.64 -14.32 -7.54
C PHE A 145 1.18 -13.90 -7.42
N ILE A 146 0.85 -12.71 -7.92
CA ILE A 146 -0.49 -12.14 -7.94
C ILE A 146 -0.79 -11.70 -9.38
N PRO A 147 -1.15 -12.65 -10.27
CA PRO A 147 -1.40 -12.37 -11.68
C PRO A 147 -2.52 -11.32 -11.88
N SER A 148 -3.45 -11.22 -10.93
CA SER A 148 -4.51 -10.21 -10.90
C SER A 148 -3.98 -8.76 -10.84
N LEU A 149 -2.77 -8.54 -10.30
CA LEU A 149 -2.13 -7.22 -10.32
C LEU A 149 -1.47 -6.93 -11.69
N GLY A 150 -1.22 -7.94 -12.52
CA GLY A 150 -0.61 -7.77 -13.85
C GLY A 150 -1.47 -6.96 -14.82
N GLY A 151 -2.80 -6.94 -14.64
CA GLY A 151 -3.70 -6.09 -15.42
C GLY A 151 -3.52 -4.59 -15.18
N LEU A 152 -2.77 -4.22 -14.14
CA LEU A 152 -2.44 -2.83 -13.78
C LEU A 152 -1.18 -2.32 -14.48
N ARG A 153 -0.44 -3.16 -15.22
CA ARG A 153 0.80 -2.77 -15.95
C ARG A 153 0.57 -1.85 -17.17
N GLY A 154 -0.64 -1.30 -17.32
CA GLY A 154 -0.99 -0.33 -18.36
C GLY A 154 -0.97 1.13 -17.88
N PHE A 155 -0.44 1.40 -16.69
CA PHE A 155 -0.20 2.75 -16.18
C PHE A 155 1.16 3.29 -16.60
#